data_AF-X6M7J1-F1
#
_entry.id   AF-X6M7J1-F1
#
_cell.length_a   1.000
_cell.length_b   1.000
_cell.length_c   1.000
_cell.angle_alpha   90.00
_cell.angle_beta   90.00
_cell.angle_gamma   90.00
#
_symmetry.space_group_name_H-M   'P 1'
#
loop_
_entity.id
_entity.type
_entity.pdbx_description
1 polymer ?
#
loop_
_entity_poly.entity_id
_entity_poly.type
_entity_poly.pdbx_seq_one_letter_code
_entity_poly.pdbx_strand_id
1 'polypeptide(L)'
;MIIIERNYASILMQQLGVKNWGASQAVYPKVNAMNWTIARLEWGLPHPDDRVEYEIWTSANDEASVKFKQNWRNTALTFDYNNYTLFTPHVYILNGTHWGCDDGHYDCGNQCTNAGRKFEKYLCMEVNLLNNDKFICVNIYVNSSTKLNESLWWDYSNLWNKNCWLTENVEQTFTETCSFTQMDSLDSNMTAWVRQCIESSGGYNYTGGVNTILEEETSFREESHIYTLPTVLVNAAIVRGNIDCNQITEQTCQVLDAICAGFVEGSAPSQCSQVPAVNCSDSDKDCAGICNGQSLTDRCGVCLPSQTDSRWDSCVGCDGVPYSGKKFNDCGYCLSNTTEGWQDEGKDCRGICGGDYVVDSCGNCLSSNDENFNSCKYSSGGGDSNSKASTSLTLVIVLSVVSFLVIVLCGFIVYRLWTKQQAVDQRFTNIMKQYQLMDQNGGIETKAHAVADDEPDD
;
A
#
# COMPACT_ATOMS: atom_id res chain seq x y z
N MET A 1 21.92 -0.74 -19.99
CA MET A 1 23.39 -0.65 -20.23
C MET A 1 24.08 -0.93 -18.90
N ILE A 2 24.92 -1.95 -18.78
CA ILE A 2 25.62 -2.25 -17.51
C ILE A 2 26.85 -1.36 -17.42
N ILE A 3 26.91 -0.51 -16.40
CA ILE A 3 28.07 0.34 -16.13
C ILE A 3 28.95 -0.39 -15.11
N ILE A 4 30.07 -0.95 -15.58
CA ILE A 4 31.09 -1.53 -14.72
C ILE A 4 32.11 -0.44 -14.42
N GLU A 5 32.42 -0.20 -13.14
CA GLU A 5 33.46 0.78 -12.81
C GLU A 5 34.78 0.39 -13.50
N ARG A 6 35.50 1.40 -13.98
CA ARG A 6 36.70 1.22 -14.82
C ARG A 6 37.72 0.26 -14.23
N ASN A 7 37.84 0.24 -12.90
CA ASN A 7 38.78 -0.63 -12.18
C ASN A 7 38.41 -2.10 -12.32
N TYR A 8 37.13 -2.44 -12.14
CA TYR A 8 36.62 -3.81 -12.29
C TYR A 8 36.57 -4.24 -13.75
N ALA A 9 36.23 -3.33 -14.65
CA ALA A 9 36.24 -3.60 -16.07
C ALA A 9 37.66 -3.86 -16.60
N SER A 10 38.69 -3.20 -16.04
CA SER A 10 40.10 -3.50 -16.36
C SER A 10 40.50 -4.91 -15.97
N ILE A 11 40.12 -5.34 -14.77
CA ILE A 11 40.36 -6.70 -14.26
C ILE A 11 39.64 -7.73 -15.13
N LEU A 12 38.35 -7.51 -15.43
CA LEU A 12 37.55 -8.39 -16.27
C LEU A 12 38.17 -8.53 -17.67
N MET A 13 38.56 -7.42 -18.30
CA MET A 13 39.11 -7.42 -19.66
C MET A 13 40.48 -8.08 -19.71
N GLN A 14 41.30 -7.94 -18.65
CA GLN A 14 42.55 -8.69 -18.51
C GLN A 14 42.30 -10.19 -18.40
N GLN A 15 41.32 -10.63 -17.61
CA GLN A 15 40.93 -12.04 -17.48
C GLN A 15 40.40 -12.64 -18.79
N LEU A 16 39.70 -11.83 -19.58
CA LEU A 16 39.21 -12.19 -20.92
C LEU A 16 40.33 -12.16 -21.99
N GLY A 17 41.58 -11.88 -21.61
CA GLY A 17 42.73 -11.86 -22.52
C GLY A 17 42.79 -10.64 -23.44
N VAL A 18 42.03 -9.59 -23.14
CA VAL A 18 42.05 -8.32 -23.89
C VAL A 18 43.30 -7.54 -23.53
N LYS A 19 44.08 -7.13 -24.54
CA LYS A 19 45.28 -6.30 -24.36
C LYS A 19 44.95 -4.84 -24.65
N ASN A 20 45.57 -3.91 -23.91
CA ASN A 20 45.43 -2.46 -24.09
C ASN A 20 43.99 -1.93 -23.98
N TRP A 21 43.18 -2.56 -23.12
CA TRP A 21 41.82 -2.10 -22.86
C TRP A 21 41.80 -0.65 -22.33
N GLY A 22 41.02 0.23 -22.96
CA GLY A 22 40.94 1.66 -22.62
C GLY A 22 41.96 2.57 -23.32
N ALA A 23 42.80 2.04 -24.22
CA ALA A 23 43.61 2.82 -25.16
C ALA A 23 43.01 2.80 -26.57
N SER A 24 43.50 3.64 -27.48
CA SER A 24 43.02 3.75 -28.87
C SER A 24 43.16 2.48 -29.72
N GLN A 25 43.78 1.42 -29.18
CA GLN A 25 43.97 0.13 -29.84
C GLN A 25 43.83 -1.04 -28.84
N ALA A 26 42.61 -1.32 -28.41
CA ALA A 26 42.31 -2.56 -27.70
C ALA A 26 42.44 -3.76 -28.65
N VAL A 27 43.19 -4.79 -28.24
CA VAL A 27 43.37 -6.01 -29.01
C VAL A 27 42.64 -7.15 -28.31
N TYR A 28 41.59 -7.63 -28.96
CA TYR A 28 40.79 -8.76 -28.49
C TYR A 28 41.43 -10.08 -28.97
N PRO A 29 41.46 -11.13 -28.13
CA PRO A 29 41.92 -12.45 -28.55
C PRO A 29 41.05 -13.01 -29.66
N LYS A 30 41.58 -13.95 -30.45
CA LYS A 30 40.77 -14.63 -31.48
C LYS A 30 39.70 -15.49 -30.78
N VAL A 31 38.52 -15.58 -31.40
CA VAL A 31 37.33 -16.27 -30.85
C VAL A 31 37.62 -17.71 -30.40
N ASN A 32 38.52 -18.40 -31.10
CA ASN A 32 38.96 -19.77 -30.80
C ASN A 32 39.98 -19.89 -29.65
N ALA A 33 40.49 -18.77 -29.13
CA ALA A 33 41.40 -18.69 -27.99
C ALA A 33 40.75 -18.03 -26.76
N MET A 34 39.47 -17.63 -26.86
CA MET A 34 38.70 -17.11 -25.71
C MET A 34 38.23 -18.28 -24.84
N ASN A 35 38.61 -18.26 -23.56
CA ASN A 35 37.88 -19.00 -22.55
C ASN A 35 36.56 -18.28 -22.33
N TRP A 36 35.47 -18.82 -22.87
CA TRP A 36 34.15 -18.25 -22.70
C TRP A 36 33.75 -18.31 -21.23
N THR A 37 33.63 -17.14 -20.60
CA THR A 37 32.99 -17.00 -19.30
C THR A 37 31.59 -16.46 -19.55
N ILE A 38 30.57 -17.29 -19.33
CA ILE A 38 29.17 -16.85 -19.35
C ILE A 38 28.91 -16.21 -17.99
N ALA A 39 28.87 -14.87 -17.96
CA ALA A 39 28.34 -14.14 -16.82
C ALA A 39 26.81 -14.11 -16.95
N ARG A 40 26.12 -14.87 -16.10
CA ARG A 40 24.68 -14.75 -15.93
C ARG A 40 24.41 -13.77 -14.79
N LEU A 41 23.76 -12.66 -15.08
CA LEU A 41 23.15 -11.82 -14.04
C LEU A 41 21.69 -12.21 -13.93
N GLU A 42 21.33 -12.79 -12.79
CA GLU A 42 19.95 -13.00 -12.38
C GLU A 42 19.62 -11.89 -11.38
N TRP A 43 18.65 -11.05 -11.72
CA TRP A 43 18.06 -10.13 -10.75
C TRP A 43 16.93 -10.90 -10.08
N GLY A 44 17.02 -11.07 -8.77
CA GLY A 44 15.82 -11.36 -7.99
C GLY A 44 14.88 -10.17 -8.14
N LEU A 45 13.60 -10.44 -8.37
CA LEU A 45 12.57 -9.41 -8.32
C LEU A 45 12.65 -8.78 -6.91
N PRO A 46 12.66 -7.44 -6.79
CA PRO A 46 12.80 -6.78 -5.49
C PRO A 46 11.56 -7.08 -4.64
N HIS A 47 11.67 -8.10 -3.80
CA HIS A 47 10.63 -8.51 -2.86
C HIS A 47 10.89 -7.87 -1.50
N PRO A 48 10.09 -6.87 -1.07
CA PRO A 48 10.18 -6.30 0.27
C PRO A 48 9.78 -7.31 1.36
N ASP A 49 8.95 -8.30 1.01
CA ASP A 49 8.49 -9.41 1.84
C ASP A 49 8.20 -10.67 1.00
N ASP A 50 7.60 -11.71 1.59
CA ASP A 50 7.36 -13.01 0.92
C ASP A 50 6.13 -13.04 -0.03
N ARG A 51 5.47 -11.89 -0.24
CA ARG A 51 4.28 -11.80 -1.10
C ARG A 51 4.66 -11.58 -2.56
N VAL A 52 3.76 -12.01 -3.44
CA VAL A 52 3.81 -11.66 -4.86
C VAL A 52 3.01 -10.39 -5.11
N GLU A 53 3.67 -9.33 -5.55
CA GLU A 53 3.00 -8.11 -5.99
C GLU A 53 2.45 -8.30 -7.40
N TYR A 54 1.18 -7.97 -7.61
CA TYR A 54 0.63 -7.93 -8.96
C TYR A 54 -0.29 -6.73 -9.18
N GLU A 55 -0.26 -6.25 -10.40
CA GLU A 55 -0.88 -4.98 -10.80
C GLU A 55 -1.72 -5.18 -12.05
N ILE A 56 -2.81 -4.43 -12.16
CA ILE A 56 -3.56 -4.32 -13.42
C ILE A 56 -3.70 -2.86 -13.83
N TRP A 57 -3.24 -2.55 -15.04
CA TRP A 57 -3.51 -1.32 -15.74
C TRP A 57 -4.79 -1.49 -16.57
N THR A 58 -5.80 -0.68 -16.27
CA THR A 58 -7.12 -0.68 -16.91
C THR A 58 -7.63 0.76 -17.09
N SER A 59 -8.81 0.99 -17.64
CA SER A 59 -9.57 2.23 -17.44
C SER A 59 -11.03 1.93 -17.03
N ALA A 60 -11.78 2.98 -16.71
CA ALA A 60 -13.21 2.88 -16.39
C ALA A 60 -14.07 2.40 -17.58
N ASN A 61 -13.57 2.48 -18.82
CA ASN A 61 -14.25 2.00 -20.03
C ASN A 61 -13.40 0.99 -20.82
N ASP A 62 -12.56 0.22 -20.12
CA ASP A 62 -11.78 -0.84 -20.74
C ASP A 62 -12.59 -2.14 -20.84
N GLU A 63 -13.25 -2.34 -21.98
CA GLU A 63 -14.06 -3.54 -22.25
C GLU A 63 -13.23 -4.83 -22.15
N ALA A 64 -11.96 -4.78 -22.57
CA ALA A 64 -11.11 -5.95 -22.66
C ALA A 64 -10.74 -6.52 -21.27
N SER A 65 -10.75 -5.71 -20.20
CA SER A 65 -10.53 -6.23 -18.84
C SER A 65 -11.80 -6.65 -18.11
N VAL A 66 -13.00 -6.40 -18.64
CA VAL A 66 -14.27 -6.68 -17.92
C VAL A 66 -14.39 -8.15 -17.52
N LYS A 67 -14.15 -9.07 -18.46
CA LYS A 67 -14.24 -10.52 -18.21
C LYS A 67 -13.21 -10.98 -17.20
N PHE A 68 -11.98 -10.48 -17.30
CA PHE A 68 -10.93 -10.77 -16.34
C PHE A 68 -11.35 -10.35 -14.93
N LYS A 69 -11.80 -9.10 -14.73
CA LYS A 69 -12.21 -8.61 -13.40
C LYS A 69 -13.38 -9.39 -12.79
N GLN A 70 -14.30 -9.87 -13.62
CA GLN A 70 -15.42 -10.71 -13.17
C GLN A 70 -14.95 -12.09 -12.70
N ASN A 71 -14.12 -12.77 -13.50
CA ASN A 71 -13.69 -14.13 -13.20
C ASN A 71 -12.59 -14.16 -12.12
N TRP A 72 -11.68 -13.18 -12.13
CA TRP A 72 -10.51 -13.14 -11.27
C TRP A 72 -10.83 -12.77 -9.82
N ARG A 73 -11.92 -12.02 -9.58
CA ARG A 73 -12.32 -11.54 -8.24
C ARG A 73 -12.13 -12.57 -7.13
N ASN A 74 -12.74 -13.75 -7.26
CA ASN A 74 -12.69 -14.75 -6.18
C ASN A 74 -11.29 -15.34 -5.98
N THR A 75 -10.50 -15.40 -7.06
CA THR A 75 -9.11 -15.84 -7.00
C THR A 75 -8.26 -14.80 -6.29
N ALA A 76 -8.37 -13.52 -6.68
CA ALA A 76 -7.71 -12.39 -6.02
C ALA A 76 -7.93 -12.41 -4.51
N LEU A 77 -9.20 -12.47 -4.09
CA LEU A 77 -9.54 -12.49 -2.66
C LEU A 77 -8.96 -13.69 -1.92
N THR A 78 -8.88 -14.85 -2.57
CA THR A 78 -8.28 -16.02 -1.92
C THR A 78 -6.79 -15.82 -1.66
N PHE A 79 -6.07 -15.17 -2.57
CA PHE A 79 -4.66 -14.85 -2.35
C PHE A 79 -4.48 -13.70 -1.33
N ASP A 80 -5.29 -12.66 -1.43
CA ASP A 80 -5.21 -11.48 -0.55
C ASP A 80 -5.56 -11.83 0.91
N TYR A 81 -6.64 -12.60 1.14
CA TYR A 81 -7.00 -13.05 2.49
C TYR A 81 -5.89 -13.86 3.14
N ASN A 82 -5.23 -14.75 2.39
CA ASN A 82 -4.12 -15.53 2.95
C ASN A 82 -2.80 -14.76 3.01
N ASN A 83 -2.80 -13.47 2.66
CA ASN A 83 -1.64 -12.59 2.61
C ASN A 83 -0.51 -13.19 1.74
N TYR A 84 -0.87 -13.81 0.62
CA TYR A 84 0.08 -14.35 -0.36
C TYR A 84 0.43 -13.34 -1.45
N THR A 85 -0.49 -12.41 -1.75
CA THR A 85 -0.30 -11.39 -2.77
C THR A 85 -0.50 -9.99 -2.22
N LEU A 86 0.00 -9.02 -2.97
CA LEU A 86 -0.38 -7.61 -2.83
C LEU A 86 -0.90 -7.12 -4.19
N PHE A 87 -2.21 -6.93 -4.28
CA PHE A 87 -2.85 -6.39 -5.47
C PHE A 87 -2.85 -4.86 -5.48
N THR A 88 -2.45 -4.25 -6.60
CA THR A 88 -2.61 -2.80 -6.82
C THR A 88 -3.25 -2.51 -8.19
N PRO A 89 -4.46 -1.95 -8.24
CA PRO A 89 -5.07 -1.50 -9.48
C PRO A 89 -4.54 -0.13 -9.91
N HIS A 90 -4.30 0.00 -11.22
CA HIS A 90 -3.87 1.23 -11.87
C HIS A 90 -4.81 1.62 -13.01
N VAL A 91 -4.94 2.92 -13.23
CA VAL A 91 -5.73 3.50 -14.31
C VAL A 91 -4.84 4.15 -15.35
N TYR A 92 -5.15 3.90 -16.61
CA TYR A 92 -4.39 4.42 -17.73
C TYR A 92 -4.84 5.84 -18.09
N ILE A 93 -3.95 6.80 -17.87
CA ILE A 93 -4.16 8.21 -18.21
C ILE A 93 -2.95 8.72 -18.98
N LEU A 94 -3.17 9.55 -20.00
CA LEU A 94 -2.10 10.18 -20.76
C LEU A 94 -1.83 11.60 -20.26
N ASN A 95 -0.58 12.02 -20.41
CA ASN A 95 -0.18 13.41 -20.21
C ASN A 95 -0.70 14.27 -21.37
N GLY A 96 -1.68 15.13 -21.13
CA GLY A 96 -2.28 15.99 -22.16
C GLY A 96 -1.36 17.11 -22.65
N THR A 97 -0.43 17.60 -21.82
CA THR A 97 0.60 18.57 -22.24
C THR A 97 1.51 17.97 -23.31
N HIS A 98 1.82 16.68 -23.20
CA HIS A 98 2.59 15.98 -24.23
C HIS A 98 1.91 16.02 -25.61
N TRP A 99 0.57 16.06 -25.62
CA TRP A 99 -0.23 16.11 -26.85
C TRP A 99 -0.61 17.54 -27.27
N GLY A 100 -0.20 18.59 -26.54
CA GLY A 100 -0.55 19.97 -26.86
C GLY A 100 -2.01 20.33 -26.54
N CYS A 101 -2.60 19.65 -25.56
CA CYS A 101 -3.98 19.90 -25.13
C CYS A 101 -4.10 21.14 -24.21
N ASP A 102 -3.00 21.61 -23.63
CA ASP A 102 -2.94 22.72 -22.67
C ASP A 102 -2.63 24.07 -23.34
N ASP A 103 -1.86 24.07 -24.43
CA ASP A 103 -1.54 25.26 -25.22
C ASP A 103 -2.43 25.45 -26.45
N GLY A 104 -3.38 24.52 -26.68
CA GLY A 104 -4.33 24.55 -27.78
C GLY A 104 -3.72 24.17 -29.13
N HIS A 105 -2.53 23.58 -29.15
CA HIS A 105 -1.91 23.06 -30.37
C HIS A 105 -2.68 21.85 -30.93
N TYR A 106 -3.31 21.06 -30.06
CA TYR A 106 -4.21 19.96 -30.43
C TYR A 106 -5.61 20.24 -29.88
N ASP A 107 -6.63 20.11 -30.73
CA ASP A 107 -8.02 20.28 -30.31
C ASP A 107 -8.50 19.04 -29.55
N CYS A 108 -8.20 19.00 -28.25
CA CYS A 108 -8.55 17.90 -27.38
C CYS A 108 -9.99 17.98 -26.84
N GLY A 109 -10.77 19.02 -27.18
CA GLY A 109 -12.17 19.18 -26.77
C GLY A 109 -12.43 18.83 -25.30
N ASN A 110 -13.38 17.93 -25.06
CA ASN A 110 -13.75 17.44 -23.72
C ASN A 110 -12.92 16.22 -23.27
N GLN A 111 -11.82 15.89 -23.96
CA GLN A 111 -10.97 14.73 -23.65
C GLN A 111 -9.95 15.05 -22.55
N CYS A 112 -9.95 16.28 -22.04
CA CYS A 112 -8.97 16.75 -21.08
C CYS A 112 -9.58 17.40 -19.85
N THR A 113 -8.95 17.14 -18.71
CA THR A 113 -9.20 17.85 -17.46
C THR A 113 -7.95 18.62 -17.04
N ASN A 114 -8.06 19.40 -15.96
CA ASN A 114 -6.92 20.08 -15.35
C ASN A 114 -6.14 21.00 -16.32
N ALA A 115 -6.89 21.85 -17.04
CA ALA A 115 -6.37 22.79 -18.05
C ALA A 115 -5.57 22.13 -19.19
N GLY A 116 -6.04 20.98 -19.70
CA GLY A 116 -5.40 20.30 -20.82
C GLY A 116 -4.25 19.35 -20.43
N ARG A 117 -3.96 19.18 -19.14
CA ARG A 117 -2.77 18.42 -18.69
C ARG A 117 -2.99 16.93 -18.57
N LYS A 118 -4.25 16.47 -18.50
CA LYS A 118 -4.60 15.04 -18.47
C LYS A 118 -5.47 14.74 -19.67
N PHE A 119 -5.13 13.69 -20.41
CA PHE A 119 -5.72 13.36 -21.70
C PHE A 119 -6.09 11.88 -21.73
N GLU A 120 -7.21 11.54 -22.36
CA GLU A 120 -7.56 10.15 -22.67
C GLU A 120 -7.79 9.99 -24.18
N LYS A 121 -6.99 9.12 -24.81
CA LYS A 121 -6.97 8.94 -26.27
C LYS A 121 -8.08 8.02 -26.79
N TYR A 122 -8.52 7.08 -25.98
CA TYR A 122 -9.40 5.98 -26.43
C TYR A 122 -10.89 6.28 -26.29
N LEU A 123 -11.28 7.28 -25.49
CA LEU A 123 -12.67 7.72 -25.41
C LEU A 123 -12.80 9.21 -25.19
N CYS A 124 -13.61 9.86 -26.05
CA CYS A 124 -13.69 11.30 -26.16
C CYS A 124 -14.61 11.96 -25.11
N MET A 125 -14.46 11.65 -23.82
CA MET A 125 -15.37 12.14 -22.79
C MET A 125 -14.68 12.39 -21.45
N GLU A 126 -14.85 13.63 -20.95
CA GLU A 126 -14.45 14.11 -19.62
C GLU A 126 -14.90 13.14 -18.52
N VAL A 127 -16.09 12.56 -18.68
CA VAL A 127 -16.69 11.62 -17.72
C VAL A 127 -15.83 10.37 -17.47
N ASN A 128 -15.00 9.92 -18.43
CA ASN A 128 -14.10 8.78 -18.18
C ASN A 128 -13.00 9.14 -17.19
N LEU A 129 -12.37 10.29 -17.38
CA LEU A 129 -11.34 10.80 -16.47
C LEU A 129 -11.91 10.95 -15.06
N LEU A 130 -13.15 11.44 -14.92
CA LEU A 130 -13.86 11.51 -13.64
C LEU A 130 -14.02 10.15 -12.96
N ASN A 131 -14.27 9.10 -13.74
CA ASN A 131 -14.48 7.77 -13.20
C ASN A 131 -13.15 7.06 -12.95
N ASN A 132 -12.08 7.34 -13.70
CA ASN A 132 -10.74 6.84 -13.42
C ASN A 132 -10.25 7.31 -12.03
N ASP A 133 -10.43 8.58 -11.68
CA ASP A 133 -10.11 9.11 -10.34
C ASP A 133 -10.84 8.33 -9.24
N LYS A 134 -12.10 7.97 -9.48
CA LYS A 134 -12.91 7.18 -8.53
C LYS A 134 -12.36 5.77 -8.37
N PHE A 135 -11.89 5.13 -9.43
CA PHE A 135 -11.26 3.80 -9.32
C PHE A 135 -10.00 3.84 -8.44
N ILE A 136 -9.16 4.88 -8.59
CA ILE A 136 -7.99 5.07 -7.71
C ILE A 136 -8.43 5.36 -6.27
N CYS A 137 -9.34 6.32 -6.07
CA CYS A 137 -9.81 6.69 -4.73
C CYS A 137 -10.55 5.53 -4.03
N VAL A 138 -11.31 4.69 -4.74
CA VAL A 138 -11.88 3.47 -4.16
C VAL A 138 -10.77 2.54 -3.69
N ASN A 139 -9.68 2.37 -4.44
CA ASN A 139 -8.55 1.57 -3.98
C ASN A 139 -7.92 2.14 -2.69
N ILE A 140 -7.72 3.46 -2.62
CA ILE A 140 -7.21 4.11 -1.40
C ILE A 140 -8.21 3.97 -0.23
N TYR A 141 -9.52 4.02 -0.50
CA TYR A 141 -10.55 3.76 0.51
C TYR A 141 -10.44 2.34 1.08
N VAL A 142 -10.31 1.34 0.22
CA VAL A 142 -10.14 -0.07 0.63
C VAL A 142 -8.88 -0.23 1.49
N ASN A 143 -7.77 0.40 1.10
CA ASN A 143 -6.51 0.30 1.84
C ASN A 143 -6.47 1.10 3.15
N SER A 144 -7.33 2.12 3.30
CA SER A 144 -7.42 2.95 4.52
C SER A 144 -8.49 2.51 5.50
N SER A 145 -9.43 1.66 5.07
CA SER A 145 -10.51 1.14 5.91
C SER A 145 -10.00 0.10 6.91
N THR A 146 -10.40 0.25 8.18
CA THR A 146 -10.19 -0.79 9.22
C THR A 146 -11.14 -1.97 9.06
N LYS A 147 -12.23 -1.79 8.31
CA LYS A 147 -13.07 -2.89 7.85
C LYS A 147 -12.41 -3.46 6.61
N LEU A 148 -11.77 -4.61 6.75
CA LEU A 148 -11.35 -5.38 5.59
C LEU A 148 -12.59 -5.73 4.79
N ASN A 149 -12.66 -5.14 3.61
CA ASN A 149 -13.46 -5.73 2.58
C ASN A 149 -12.63 -5.58 1.30
N GLU A 150 -11.59 -6.42 1.22
CA GLU A 150 -10.67 -6.56 0.08
C GLU A 150 -11.45 -6.79 -1.23
N SER A 151 -12.71 -7.22 -1.13
CA SER A 151 -13.62 -7.35 -2.25
C SER A 151 -14.17 -6.05 -2.78
N LEU A 152 -14.16 -4.95 -2.02
CA LEU A 152 -14.85 -3.70 -2.38
C LEU A 152 -14.38 -3.13 -3.72
N TRP A 153 -13.08 -3.15 -4.00
CA TRP A 153 -12.59 -2.66 -5.29
C TRP A 153 -13.07 -3.54 -6.44
N TRP A 154 -12.98 -4.87 -6.29
CA TRP A 154 -13.47 -5.83 -7.29
C TRP A 154 -14.99 -5.76 -7.48
N ASP A 155 -15.74 -5.61 -6.38
CA ASP A 155 -17.20 -5.48 -6.37
C ASP A 155 -17.63 -4.17 -7.02
N TYR A 156 -16.99 -3.07 -6.65
CA TYR A 156 -17.25 -1.76 -7.25
C TYR A 156 -16.96 -1.82 -8.74
N SER A 157 -15.80 -2.35 -9.15
CA SER A 157 -15.47 -2.46 -10.56
C SER A 157 -16.48 -3.34 -11.32
N ASN A 158 -16.94 -4.44 -10.73
CA ASN A 158 -17.90 -5.33 -11.40
C ASN A 158 -19.31 -4.72 -11.47
N LEU A 159 -19.76 -4.02 -10.42
CA LEU A 159 -21.01 -3.26 -10.43
C LEU A 159 -20.96 -2.10 -11.43
N TRP A 160 -19.83 -1.40 -11.50
CA TRP A 160 -19.58 -0.37 -12.49
C TRP A 160 -19.70 -0.93 -13.91
N ASN A 161 -18.96 -2.00 -14.22
CA ASN A 161 -18.97 -2.64 -15.54
C ASN A 161 -20.37 -3.17 -15.92
N LYS A 162 -21.19 -3.54 -14.93
CA LYS A 162 -22.55 -4.06 -15.15
C LYS A 162 -23.59 -2.95 -15.34
N ASN A 163 -23.52 -1.88 -14.55
CA ASN A 163 -24.61 -0.93 -14.40
C ASN A 163 -24.30 0.45 -15.01
N CYS A 164 -23.03 0.83 -15.10
CA CYS A 164 -22.57 2.17 -15.47
C CYS A 164 -21.76 2.15 -16.77
N TRP A 165 -22.27 1.45 -17.79
CA TRP A 165 -21.56 1.21 -19.04
C TRP A 165 -22.00 2.15 -20.17
N LEU A 166 -21.10 2.44 -21.10
CA LEU A 166 -21.43 3.13 -22.34
C LEU A 166 -22.08 2.16 -23.32
N THR A 167 -23.37 2.35 -23.58
CA THR A 167 -24.07 1.59 -24.62
C THR A 167 -24.23 2.50 -25.84
N GLU A 168 -23.72 2.07 -26.99
CA GLU A 168 -23.91 2.76 -28.28
C GLU A 168 -23.50 4.25 -28.29
N ASN A 169 -22.46 4.62 -27.51
CA ASN A 169 -22.00 6.01 -27.33
C ASN A 169 -23.01 6.95 -26.65
N VAL A 170 -23.99 6.42 -25.93
CA VAL A 170 -24.97 7.21 -25.17
C VAL A 170 -24.64 7.15 -23.68
N GLU A 171 -24.39 8.31 -23.08
CA GLU A 171 -24.09 8.50 -21.65
C GLU A 171 -25.29 8.26 -20.71
N GLN A 172 -26.25 7.38 -21.05
CA GLN A 172 -27.46 7.25 -20.20
C GLN A 172 -27.14 6.78 -18.79
N THR A 173 -26.17 5.87 -18.62
CA THR A 173 -25.76 5.34 -17.31
C THR A 173 -24.29 5.58 -17.00
N PHE A 174 -23.48 6.00 -17.97
CA PHE A 174 -22.09 6.39 -17.76
C PHE A 174 -22.00 7.78 -17.12
N THR A 175 -22.39 7.86 -15.85
CA THR A 175 -22.53 9.13 -15.12
C THR A 175 -21.92 9.03 -13.74
N GLU A 176 -21.59 10.20 -13.17
CA GLU A 176 -21.14 10.28 -11.79
C GLU A 176 -22.16 9.71 -10.80
N THR A 177 -23.44 9.98 -11.01
CA THR A 177 -24.54 9.47 -10.18
C THR A 177 -24.59 7.94 -10.18
N CYS A 178 -24.37 7.30 -11.33
CA CYS A 178 -24.34 5.84 -11.41
C CYS A 178 -23.18 5.27 -10.57
N SER A 179 -21.98 5.85 -10.70
CA SER A 179 -20.79 5.47 -9.94
C SER A 179 -21.06 5.50 -8.42
N PHE A 180 -21.59 6.63 -7.92
CA PHE A 180 -21.90 6.77 -6.49
C PHE A 180 -23.00 5.81 -6.03
N THR A 181 -24.00 5.54 -6.87
CA THR A 181 -25.03 4.56 -6.54
C THR A 181 -24.42 3.16 -6.33
N GLN A 182 -23.40 2.78 -7.11
CA GLN A 182 -22.71 1.51 -6.91
C GLN A 182 -21.87 1.52 -5.62
N MET A 183 -21.15 2.61 -5.34
CA MET A 183 -20.39 2.76 -4.10
C MET A 183 -21.29 2.65 -2.87
N ASP A 184 -22.41 3.38 -2.84
CA ASP A 184 -23.36 3.39 -1.73
C ASP A 184 -24.04 2.03 -1.53
N SER A 185 -24.19 1.24 -2.60
CA SER A 185 -24.72 -0.12 -2.51
C SER A 185 -23.76 -1.10 -1.81
N LEU A 186 -22.46 -0.79 -1.79
CA LEU A 186 -21.42 -1.60 -1.14
C LEU A 186 -21.11 -1.09 0.26
N ASP A 187 -20.95 0.23 0.41
CA ASP A 187 -20.70 0.89 1.69
C ASP A 187 -21.23 2.33 1.64
N SER A 188 -22.17 2.64 2.51
CA SER A 188 -22.80 3.97 2.61
C SER A 188 -21.83 5.11 2.93
N ASN A 189 -20.61 4.81 3.42
CA ASN A 189 -19.58 5.82 3.68
C ASN A 189 -18.64 6.06 2.48
N MET A 190 -18.61 5.15 1.51
CA MET A 190 -17.64 5.16 0.42
C MET A 190 -17.77 6.42 -0.45
N THR A 191 -18.99 6.80 -0.83
CA THR A 191 -19.22 7.98 -1.67
C THR A 191 -18.69 9.26 -1.03
N ALA A 192 -18.98 9.48 0.26
CA ALA A 192 -18.54 10.68 0.96
C ALA A 192 -17.00 10.76 1.04
N TRP A 193 -16.35 9.61 1.31
CA TRP A 193 -14.90 9.52 1.36
C TRP A 193 -14.25 9.72 -0.01
N VAL A 194 -14.77 9.07 -1.06
CA VAL A 194 -14.22 9.16 -2.42
C VAL A 194 -14.32 10.59 -2.96
N ARG A 195 -15.41 11.31 -2.69
CA ARG A 195 -15.51 12.74 -3.03
C ARG A 195 -14.40 13.54 -2.37
N GLN A 196 -14.18 13.32 -1.08
CA GLN A 196 -13.12 14.02 -0.35
C GLN A 196 -11.73 13.68 -0.89
N CYS A 197 -11.48 12.42 -1.25
CA CYS A 197 -10.22 11.99 -1.87
C CYS A 197 -9.96 12.76 -3.17
N ILE A 198 -10.95 12.82 -4.07
CA ILE A 198 -10.86 13.55 -5.34
C ILE A 198 -10.66 15.05 -5.12
N GLU A 199 -11.41 15.66 -4.20
CA GLU A 199 -11.25 17.08 -3.89
C GLU A 199 -9.86 17.38 -3.32
N SER A 200 -9.36 16.53 -2.42
CA SER A 200 -8.06 16.69 -1.76
C SER A 200 -6.87 16.49 -2.69
N SER A 201 -7.04 15.67 -3.74
CA SER A 201 -5.98 15.45 -4.73
C SER A 201 -5.82 16.60 -5.71
N GLY A 202 -6.76 17.55 -5.75
CA GLY A 202 -6.76 18.70 -6.66
C GLY A 202 -8.03 18.81 -7.52
N GLY A 203 -8.93 17.83 -7.43
CA GLY A 203 -10.18 17.78 -8.15
C GLY A 203 -10.02 17.59 -9.66
N TYR A 204 -11.15 17.53 -10.35
CA TYR A 204 -11.24 17.40 -11.81
C TYR A 204 -11.65 18.70 -12.50
N ASN A 205 -12.49 19.52 -11.82
CA ASN A 205 -13.03 20.78 -12.33
C ASN A 205 -12.08 21.99 -12.19
N TYR A 206 -10.88 21.80 -11.63
CA TYR A 206 -10.00 22.91 -11.30
C TYR A 206 -9.16 23.32 -12.53
N THR A 207 -9.31 24.59 -12.93
CA THR A 207 -8.61 25.22 -14.07
C THR A 207 -7.24 25.80 -13.71
N GLY A 208 -6.59 25.22 -12.70
CA GLY A 208 -5.23 25.52 -12.23
C GLY A 208 -4.75 24.37 -11.34
N GLY A 209 -3.51 24.34 -10.84
CA GLY A 209 -3.07 23.36 -9.81
C GLY A 209 -2.79 21.90 -10.27
N VAL A 210 -1.99 21.15 -9.52
CA VAL A 210 -1.61 19.76 -9.89
C VAL A 210 -2.58 18.79 -9.21
N ASN A 211 -3.15 17.85 -9.98
CA ASN A 211 -3.84 16.72 -9.38
C ASN A 211 -2.77 15.68 -8.99
N THR A 212 -2.48 15.54 -7.70
CA THR A 212 -1.32 14.76 -7.24
C THR A 212 -1.44 13.29 -7.56
N ILE A 213 -2.64 12.72 -7.38
CA ILE A 213 -2.90 11.30 -7.66
C ILE A 213 -2.71 11.01 -9.15
N LEU A 214 -3.29 11.85 -10.03
CA LEU A 214 -3.15 11.64 -11.47
C LEU A 214 -1.74 11.93 -12.00
N GLU A 215 -0.97 12.77 -11.32
CA GLU A 215 0.42 13.02 -11.66
C GLU A 215 1.30 11.81 -11.35
N GLU A 216 1.13 11.24 -10.15
CA GLU A 216 1.81 10.02 -9.74
C GLU A 216 1.44 8.85 -10.67
N GLU A 217 0.16 8.67 -10.96
CA GLU A 217 -0.32 7.59 -11.84
C GLU A 217 0.25 7.69 -13.26
N THR A 218 0.31 8.91 -13.81
CA THR A 218 0.90 9.15 -15.15
C THR A 218 2.41 8.89 -15.15
N SER A 219 3.10 9.32 -14.10
CA SER A 219 4.55 9.12 -13.96
C SER A 219 4.89 7.63 -13.84
N PHE A 220 4.15 6.91 -12.99
CA PHE A 220 4.33 5.48 -12.79
C PHE A 220 4.07 4.67 -14.06
N ARG A 221 3.07 5.08 -14.87
CA ARG A 221 2.80 4.49 -16.19
C ARG A 221 3.98 4.63 -17.15
N GLU A 222 4.60 5.81 -17.18
CA GLU A 222 5.74 6.12 -18.06
C GLU A 222 7.00 5.35 -17.64
N GLU A 223 7.28 5.30 -16.33
CA GLU A 223 8.39 4.53 -15.76
C GLU A 223 8.22 3.02 -15.98
N SER A 224 6.99 2.53 -15.90
CA SER A 224 6.66 1.11 -16.13
C SER A 224 6.48 0.76 -17.61
N HIS A 225 6.68 1.71 -18.52
CA HIS A 225 6.55 1.54 -19.98
C HIS A 225 5.20 0.95 -20.42
N ILE A 226 4.11 1.41 -19.81
CA ILE A 226 2.76 0.92 -20.10
C ILE A 226 2.11 1.80 -21.18
N TYR A 227 1.85 1.19 -22.33
CA TYR A 227 1.30 1.86 -23.52
C TYR A 227 0.03 1.20 -24.10
N THR A 228 -0.39 0.06 -23.54
CA THR A 228 -1.54 -0.72 -24.00
C THR A 228 -2.42 -1.14 -22.83
N LEU A 229 -3.71 -1.26 -23.06
CA LEU A 229 -4.66 -1.81 -22.10
C LEU A 229 -5.35 -3.07 -22.62
N PRO A 230 -5.75 -3.97 -21.71
CA PRO A 230 -5.26 -4.05 -20.33
C PRO A 230 -3.81 -4.54 -20.29
N THR A 231 -3.08 -4.17 -19.24
CA THR A 231 -1.74 -4.72 -18.98
C THR A 231 -1.66 -5.20 -17.54
N VAL A 232 -1.19 -6.43 -17.32
CA VAL A 232 -0.95 -6.99 -15.98
C VAL A 232 0.54 -7.09 -15.75
N LEU A 233 0.99 -6.72 -14.56
CA LEU A 233 2.36 -6.93 -14.11
C LEU A 233 2.36 -7.87 -12.91
N VAL A 234 3.36 -8.72 -12.83
CA VAL A 234 3.68 -9.51 -11.64
C VAL A 234 5.12 -9.20 -11.26
N ASN A 235 5.32 -8.69 -10.05
CA ASN A 235 6.61 -8.24 -9.52
C ASN A 235 7.33 -7.27 -10.49
N ALA A 236 6.59 -6.28 -11.01
CA ALA A 236 7.05 -5.33 -12.04
C ALA A 236 7.42 -5.94 -13.41
N ALA A 237 7.13 -7.22 -13.67
CA ALA A 237 7.28 -7.84 -14.97
C ALA A 237 5.94 -7.93 -15.71
N ILE A 238 5.89 -7.42 -16.95
CA ILE A 238 4.68 -7.46 -17.79
C ILE A 238 4.34 -8.92 -18.17
N VAL A 239 3.12 -9.34 -17.84
CA VAL A 239 2.55 -10.61 -18.28
C VAL A 239 2.19 -10.51 -19.76
N ARG A 240 2.77 -11.40 -20.58
CA ARG A 240 2.56 -11.39 -22.03
C ARG A 240 1.53 -12.43 -22.46
N GLY A 241 0.53 -11.96 -23.21
CA GLY A 241 -0.46 -12.80 -23.90
C GLY A 241 -1.88 -12.43 -23.48
N ASN A 242 -2.82 -13.38 -23.55
CA ASN A 242 -4.21 -13.11 -23.21
C ASN A 242 -4.39 -13.19 -21.68
N ILE A 243 -4.94 -12.13 -21.09
CA ILE A 243 -5.27 -12.07 -19.67
C ILE A 243 -6.63 -12.70 -19.33
N ASP A 244 -7.46 -13.04 -20.33
CA ASP A 244 -8.77 -13.67 -20.11
C ASP A 244 -8.63 -15.04 -19.44
N CYS A 245 -9.02 -15.11 -18.18
CA CYS A 245 -9.03 -16.34 -17.40
C CYS A 245 -10.46 -16.94 -17.37
N ASN A 246 -10.90 -17.57 -18.46
CA ASN A 246 -12.21 -18.24 -18.55
C ASN A 246 -12.30 -19.47 -17.63
N GLN A 247 -11.21 -20.24 -17.59
CA GLN A 247 -10.95 -21.24 -16.56
C GLN A 247 -9.68 -20.81 -15.85
N ILE A 248 -9.69 -20.80 -14.53
CA ILE A 248 -8.55 -20.32 -13.75
C ILE A 248 -7.76 -21.56 -13.33
N THR A 249 -6.71 -21.85 -14.08
CA THR A 249 -5.70 -22.88 -13.81
C THR A 249 -4.36 -22.33 -14.32
N GLU A 250 -3.22 -22.81 -13.81
CA GLU A 250 -1.90 -22.40 -14.32
C GLU A 250 -1.77 -22.60 -15.84
N GLN A 251 -2.42 -23.62 -16.41
CA GLN A 251 -2.32 -23.90 -17.85
C GLN A 251 -3.22 -22.98 -18.70
N THR A 252 -4.29 -22.43 -18.13
CA THR A 252 -5.32 -21.69 -18.88
C THR A 252 -5.36 -20.21 -18.55
N CYS A 253 -4.74 -19.78 -17.44
CA CYS A 253 -4.73 -18.40 -16.97
C CYS A 253 -3.28 -17.94 -16.81
N GLN A 254 -2.81 -17.14 -17.75
CA GLN A 254 -1.43 -16.63 -17.76
C GLN A 254 -1.13 -15.73 -16.55
N VAL A 255 -2.15 -15.03 -16.04
CA VAL A 255 -2.00 -14.21 -14.83
C VAL A 255 -1.75 -15.08 -13.61
N LEU A 256 -2.48 -16.19 -13.47
CA LEU A 256 -2.25 -17.14 -12.37
C LEU A 256 -0.87 -17.79 -12.49
N ASP A 257 -0.50 -18.24 -13.68
CA ASP A 257 0.82 -18.84 -13.95
C ASP A 257 1.94 -17.87 -13.56
N ALA A 258 1.84 -16.60 -13.97
CA ALA A 258 2.81 -15.57 -13.63
C ALA A 258 2.88 -15.31 -12.12
N ILE A 259 1.73 -15.21 -11.42
CA ILE A 259 1.68 -15.03 -9.96
C ILE A 259 2.34 -16.22 -9.25
N CYS A 260 2.00 -17.44 -9.66
CA CYS A 260 2.52 -18.67 -9.05
C CYS A 260 4.01 -18.86 -9.31
N ALA A 261 4.51 -18.43 -10.48
CA ALA A 261 5.93 -18.36 -10.79
C ALA A 261 6.65 -17.21 -10.05
N GLY A 262 5.92 -16.25 -9.49
CA GLY A 262 6.45 -15.15 -8.71
C GLY A 262 6.90 -15.55 -7.30
N PHE A 263 6.43 -16.69 -6.77
CA PHE A 263 6.86 -17.20 -5.48
C PHE A 263 8.25 -17.83 -5.55
N VAL A 264 8.96 -17.81 -4.43
CA VAL A 264 10.20 -18.56 -4.27
C VAL A 264 9.95 -20.06 -4.47
N GLU A 265 10.91 -20.77 -5.05
CA GLU A 265 10.81 -22.21 -5.29
C GLU A 265 10.44 -22.95 -3.99
N GLY A 266 9.30 -23.65 -4.02
CA GLY A 266 8.78 -24.40 -2.87
C GLY A 266 7.93 -23.61 -1.87
N SER A 267 7.73 -22.30 -2.07
CA SER A 267 6.84 -21.47 -1.22
C SER A 267 5.48 -21.17 -1.86
N ALA A 268 5.22 -21.64 -3.08
CA ALA A 268 3.95 -21.42 -3.76
C ALA A 268 2.79 -22.05 -2.96
N PRO A 269 1.69 -21.32 -2.73
CA PRO A 269 0.56 -21.81 -1.93
C PRO A 269 -0.28 -22.83 -2.71
N SER A 270 -1.10 -23.61 -1.98
CA SER A 270 -2.01 -24.60 -2.59
C SER A 270 -2.96 -24.01 -3.64
N GLN A 271 -3.27 -22.72 -3.53
CA GLN A 271 -4.12 -21.92 -4.41
C GLN A 271 -3.59 -21.87 -5.85
N CYS A 272 -2.28 -22.07 -6.05
CA CYS A 272 -1.69 -22.23 -7.38
C CYS A 272 -2.16 -23.50 -8.10
N SER A 273 -2.45 -24.57 -7.35
CA SER A 273 -2.94 -25.84 -7.89
C SER A 273 -4.43 -26.10 -7.63
N GLN A 274 -5.04 -25.41 -6.66
CA GLN A 274 -6.42 -25.58 -6.20
C GLN A 274 -7.15 -24.24 -6.23
N VAL A 275 -7.56 -23.83 -7.43
CA VAL A 275 -8.23 -22.54 -7.62
C VAL A 275 -9.71 -22.65 -7.23
N PRO A 276 -10.28 -21.65 -6.52
CA PRO A 276 -11.70 -21.59 -6.22
C PRO A 276 -12.55 -21.74 -7.49
N ALA A 277 -13.65 -22.50 -7.39
CA ALA A 277 -14.63 -22.56 -8.48
C ALA A 277 -15.25 -21.18 -8.70
N VAL A 278 -15.38 -20.73 -9.95
CA VAL A 278 -16.00 -19.41 -10.26
C VAL A 278 -17.47 -19.36 -9.81
N ASN A 279 -18.17 -20.50 -9.86
CA ASN A 279 -19.55 -20.65 -9.39
C ASN A 279 -19.70 -21.93 -8.54
N CYS A 280 -20.40 -21.80 -7.42
CA CYS A 280 -20.75 -22.88 -6.50
C CYS A 280 -22.08 -22.55 -5.80
N SER A 281 -22.64 -23.50 -5.05
CA SER A 281 -23.85 -23.24 -4.28
C SER A 281 -23.56 -22.27 -3.12
N ASP A 282 -24.58 -21.54 -2.63
CA ASP A 282 -24.38 -20.61 -1.51
C ASP A 282 -23.87 -21.31 -0.24
N SER A 283 -24.15 -22.61 -0.07
CA SER A 283 -23.62 -23.41 1.04
C SER A 283 -22.13 -23.77 0.90
N ASP A 284 -21.57 -23.68 -0.31
CA ASP A 284 -20.16 -23.95 -0.58
C ASP A 284 -19.31 -22.68 -0.51
N LYS A 285 -19.93 -21.51 -0.32
CA LYS A 285 -19.22 -20.25 -0.14
C LYS A 285 -18.76 -20.10 1.31
N ASP A 286 -17.56 -19.59 1.49
CA ASP A 286 -17.10 -19.13 2.81
C ASP A 286 -17.80 -17.81 3.21
N CYS A 287 -17.46 -17.27 4.38
CA CYS A 287 -18.06 -16.02 4.84
C CYS A 287 -17.74 -14.79 3.97
N ALA A 288 -16.74 -14.89 3.08
CA ALA A 288 -16.36 -13.84 2.14
C ALA A 288 -17.08 -14.01 0.78
N GLY A 289 -17.95 -15.02 0.67
CA GLY A 289 -18.65 -15.34 -0.57
C GLY A 289 -17.79 -16.09 -1.59
N ILE A 290 -16.62 -16.60 -1.19
CA ILE A 290 -15.70 -17.33 -2.06
C ILE A 290 -16.06 -18.81 -2.05
N CYS A 291 -16.23 -19.36 -3.24
CA CYS A 291 -16.49 -20.79 -3.44
C CYS A 291 -15.34 -21.68 -2.95
N ASN A 292 -15.64 -22.58 -2.01
CA ASN A 292 -14.65 -23.40 -1.31
C ASN A 292 -13.54 -22.57 -0.65
N GLY A 293 -13.82 -21.32 -0.29
CA GLY A 293 -12.92 -20.50 0.49
C GLY A 293 -12.74 -21.04 1.90
N GLN A 294 -11.73 -20.54 2.61
CA GLN A 294 -11.38 -20.98 3.97
C GLN A 294 -11.68 -19.93 5.03
N SER A 295 -12.24 -18.78 4.65
CA SER A 295 -12.50 -17.69 5.58
C SER A 295 -13.58 -18.07 6.58
N LEU A 296 -13.40 -17.65 7.83
CA LEU A 296 -14.30 -17.94 8.94
C LEU A 296 -14.81 -16.65 9.55
N THR A 297 -16.08 -16.66 9.96
CA THR A 297 -16.65 -15.56 10.74
C THR A 297 -16.25 -15.71 12.20
N ASP A 298 -15.61 -14.69 12.75
CA ASP A 298 -15.26 -14.63 14.17
C ASP A 298 -16.49 -14.32 15.06
N ARG A 299 -16.32 -14.21 16.38
CA ARG A 299 -17.45 -13.90 17.29
C ARG A 299 -17.95 -12.46 17.16
N CYS A 300 -17.20 -11.61 16.46
CA CYS A 300 -17.58 -10.24 16.13
C CYS A 300 -18.45 -10.17 14.87
N GLY A 301 -18.64 -11.28 14.15
CA GLY A 301 -19.32 -11.25 12.87
C GLY A 301 -18.43 -10.74 11.73
N VAL A 302 -17.11 -10.66 11.94
CA VAL A 302 -16.15 -10.26 10.92
C VAL A 302 -15.66 -11.52 10.21
N CYS A 303 -15.69 -11.51 8.88
CA CYS A 303 -15.12 -12.58 8.08
C CYS A 303 -13.60 -12.40 7.97
N LEU A 304 -12.83 -13.38 8.44
CA LEU A 304 -11.37 -13.35 8.47
C LEU A 304 -10.76 -14.62 7.87
N PRO A 305 -9.52 -14.55 7.34
CA PRO A 305 -8.89 -15.66 6.64
C PRO A 305 -8.62 -16.90 7.51
N SER A 306 -8.33 -16.67 8.80
CA SER A 306 -7.95 -17.72 9.75
C SER A 306 -8.16 -17.27 11.19
N GLN A 307 -8.32 -18.22 12.11
CA GLN A 307 -8.35 -17.98 13.56
C GLN A 307 -7.02 -17.46 14.13
N THR A 308 -5.94 -17.58 13.35
CA THR A 308 -4.61 -17.07 13.72
C THR A 308 -4.41 -15.61 13.32
N ASP A 309 -5.38 -15.00 12.64
CA ASP A 309 -5.34 -13.59 12.28
C ASP A 309 -5.26 -12.72 13.55
N SER A 310 -4.40 -11.70 13.55
CA SER A 310 -4.20 -10.81 14.71
C SER A 310 -5.46 -10.02 15.10
N ARG A 311 -6.43 -9.90 14.18
CA ARG A 311 -7.71 -9.22 14.37
C ARG A 311 -8.81 -10.16 14.86
N TRP A 312 -8.56 -11.47 14.88
CA TRP A 312 -9.53 -12.46 15.29
C TRP A 312 -10.07 -12.16 16.68
N ASP A 313 -11.40 -12.03 16.81
CA ASP A 313 -12.08 -11.71 18.06
C ASP A 313 -11.64 -10.37 18.70
N SER A 314 -11.15 -9.41 17.89
CA SER A 314 -10.68 -8.11 18.40
C SER A 314 -11.74 -7.26 19.12
N CYS A 315 -13.03 -7.48 18.84
CA CYS A 315 -14.14 -6.84 19.54
C CYS A 315 -14.50 -7.53 20.87
N VAL A 316 -14.00 -8.74 21.11
CA VAL A 316 -14.38 -9.56 22.26
C VAL A 316 -13.70 -9.00 23.50
N GLY A 317 -14.49 -8.64 24.51
CA GLY A 317 -13.95 -8.17 25.77
C GLY A 317 -13.24 -9.28 26.54
N CYS A 318 -12.51 -8.90 27.58
CA CYS A 318 -11.83 -9.85 28.47
C CYS A 318 -12.77 -10.86 29.16
N ASP A 319 -14.09 -10.62 29.13
CA ASP A 319 -15.13 -11.50 29.65
C ASP A 319 -15.64 -12.51 28.61
N GLY A 320 -15.04 -12.53 27.43
CA GLY A 320 -15.40 -13.44 26.33
C GLY A 320 -16.66 -13.03 25.57
N VAL A 321 -17.24 -11.85 25.88
CA VAL A 321 -18.47 -11.35 25.27
C VAL A 321 -18.12 -10.33 24.16
N PRO A 322 -18.60 -10.53 22.92
CA PRO A 322 -18.45 -9.54 21.85
C PRO A 322 -18.99 -8.17 22.23
N TYR A 323 -18.24 -7.11 21.94
CA TYR A 323 -18.64 -5.71 22.15
C TYR A 323 -18.98 -5.33 23.61
N SER A 324 -18.48 -6.07 24.61
CA SER A 324 -18.75 -5.76 26.02
C SER A 324 -18.03 -4.50 26.52
N GLY A 325 -17.02 -4.03 25.78
CA GLY A 325 -16.19 -2.88 26.16
C GLY A 325 -15.25 -3.14 27.35
N LYS A 326 -15.23 -4.37 27.90
CA LYS A 326 -14.40 -4.70 29.06
C LYS A 326 -12.96 -4.98 28.69
N LYS A 327 -12.04 -4.49 29.52
CA LYS A 327 -10.60 -4.68 29.37
C LYS A 327 -9.99 -5.13 30.70
N PHE A 328 -8.85 -5.82 30.61
CA PHE A 328 -8.02 -6.13 31.76
C PHE A 328 -7.37 -4.86 32.29
N ASN A 329 -7.47 -4.61 33.59
CA ASN A 329 -6.66 -3.62 34.29
C ASN A 329 -5.25 -4.16 34.62
N ASP A 330 -4.40 -3.33 35.22
CA ASP A 330 -3.02 -3.70 35.61
C ASP A 330 -2.96 -4.93 36.53
N CYS A 331 -4.02 -5.16 37.30
CA CYS A 331 -4.13 -6.28 38.23
C CYS A 331 -4.81 -7.53 37.63
N GLY A 332 -5.13 -7.51 36.33
CA GLY A 332 -5.74 -8.63 35.62
C GLY A 332 -7.24 -8.77 35.83
N TYR A 333 -7.93 -7.76 36.38
CA TYR A 333 -9.38 -7.78 36.52
C TYR A 333 -10.06 -7.33 35.23
N CYS A 334 -11.04 -8.11 34.80
CA CYS A 334 -11.82 -7.82 33.61
C CYS A 334 -13.03 -6.92 33.92
N LEU A 335 -12.95 -5.65 33.55
CA LEU A 335 -13.88 -4.62 33.99
C LEU A 335 -14.18 -3.63 32.85
N SER A 336 -15.25 -2.86 32.99
CA SER A 336 -15.51 -1.74 32.08
C SER A 336 -14.46 -0.65 32.29
N ASN A 337 -13.89 -0.11 31.21
CA ASN A 337 -12.96 1.01 31.30
C ASN A 337 -13.63 2.32 31.79
N THR A 338 -14.96 2.35 31.89
CA THR A 338 -15.74 3.44 32.48
C THR A 338 -16.02 3.28 33.98
N THR A 339 -15.60 2.17 34.59
CA THR A 339 -15.75 1.96 36.03
C THR A 339 -14.85 2.95 36.79
N GLU A 340 -15.45 3.72 37.69
CA GLU A 340 -14.70 4.61 38.59
C GLU A 340 -13.73 3.80 39.45
N GLY A 341 -12.46 4.19 39.49
CA GLY A 341 -11.41 3.43 40.19
C GLY A 341 -10.92 2.18 39.45
N TRP A 342 -11.24 1.98 38.17
CA TRP A 342 -10.81 0.81 37.38
C TRP A 342 -9.31 0.49 37.46
N GLN A 343 -8.46 1.53 37.51
CA GLN A 343 -7.00 1.36 37.62
C GLN A 343 -6.55 0.83 38.99
N ASP A 344 -7.36 1.04 40.02
CA ASP A 344 -7.05 0.70 41.40
C ASP A 344 -7.75 -0.57 41.87
N GLU A 345 -8.70 -1.09 41.08
CA GLU A 345 -9.41 -2.32 41.39
C GLU A 345 -8.44 -3.51 41.50
N GLY A 346 -8.45 -4.15 42.67
CA GLY A 346 -7.53 -5.25 42.99
C GLY A 346 -6.17 -4.83 43.54
N LYS A 347 -5.88 -3.52 43.65
CA LYS A 347 -4.71 -3.01 44.38
C LYS A 347 -5.01 -2.92 45.88
N ASP A 348 -4.02 -3.25 46.69
CA ASP A 348 -4.03 -2.96 48.12
C ASP A 348 -3.81 -1.45 48.37
N CYS A 349 -3.85 -1.00 49.63
CA CYS A 349 -3.65 0.42 49.93
C CYS A 349 -2.21 0.93 49.67
N ARG A 350 -1.27 0.05 49.28
CA ARG A 350 0.07 0.41 48.79
C ARG A 350 0.17 0.43 47.27
N GLY A 351 -0.92 0.14 46.56
CA GLY A 351 -0.95 0.08 45.10
C GLY A 351 -0.49 -1.26 44.52
N ILE A 352 -0.36 -2.32 45.33
CA ILE A 352 0.11 -3.64 44.89
C ILE A 352 -1.09 -4.54 44.59
N CYS A 353 -1.14 -5.09 43.37
CA CYS A 353 -2.17 -6.03 42.96
C CYS A 353 -2.16 -7.30 43.84
N GLY A 354 -3.29 -7.63 44.45
CA GLY A 354 -3.44 -8.80 45.34
C GLY A 354 -2.66 -8.72 46.65
N GLY A 355 -2.22 -7.53 47.07
CA GLY A 355 -1.58 -7.32 48.37
C GLY A 355 -2.56 -7.43 49.54
N ASP A 356 -2.03 -7.64 50.75
CA ASP A 356 -2.79 -7.88 51.98
C ASP A 356 -2.92 -6.62 52.88
N TYR A 357 -2.46 -5.47 52.40
CA TYR A 357 -2.47 -4.22 53.13
C TYR A 357 -3.82 -3.50 52.99
N VAL A 358 -4.43 -3.14 54.13
CA VAL A 358 -5.72 -2.46 54.18
C VAL A 358 -5.61 -1.17 55.02
N VAL A 359 -6.48 -0.20 54.73
CA VAL A 359 -6.56 1.04 55.49
C VAL A 359 -7.21 0.74 56.84
N ASP A 360 -6.50 1.05 57.93
CA ASP A 360 -7.01 0.87 59.30
C ASP A 360 -7.94 2.03 59.72
N SER A 361 -8.56 1.93 60.91
CA SER A 361 -9.49 2.95 61.44
C SER A 361 -8.85 4.31 61.66
N CYS A 362 -7.52 4.37 61.68
CA CYS A 362 -6.73 5.58 61.87
C CYS A 362 -6.31 6.19 60.51
N GLY A 363 -6.60 5.52 59.38
CA GLY A 363 -6.22 5.94 58.04
C GLY A 363 -4.85 5.43 57.56
N ASN A 364 -4.18 4.54 58.30
CA ASN A 364 -2.88 4.02 57.92
C ASN A 364 -3.00 2.75 57.07
N CYS A 365 -2.13 2.61 56.07
CA CYS A 365 -2.06 1.44 55.22
C CYS A 365 -1.12 0.37 55.82
N LEU A 366 -1.67 -0.62 56.49
CA LEU A 366 -0.93 -1.66 57.23
C LEU A 366 -1.47 -3.06 56.89
N SER A 367 -0.66 -4.10 57.13
CA SER A 367 -1.16 -5.47 57.04
C SER A 367 -2.15 -5.69 58.18
N SER A 368 -3.21 -6.45 57.92
CA SER A 368 -4.21 -6.81 58.96
C SER A 368 -3.61 -7.54 60.16
N ASN A 369 -2.40 -8.10 60.03
CA ASN A 369 -1.66 -8.76 61.10
C ASN A 369 -0.62 -7.86 61.80
N ASP A 370 -0.52 -6.58 61.43
CA ASP A 370 0.43 -5.64 62.04
C ASP A 370 0.01 -5.34 63.49
N GLU A 371 0.95 -5.37 64.44
CA GLU A 371 0.70 -5.08 65.86
C GLU A 371 0.20 -3.65 66.09
N ASN A 372 0.44 -2.74 65.14
CA ASN A 372 0.00 -1.36 65.20
C ASN A 372 -1.33 -1.12 64.48
N PHE A 373 -1.92 -2.14 63.85
CA PHE A 373 -3.22 -2.05 63.16
C PHE A 373 -4.32 -1.59 64.14
N ASN A 374 -4.99 -0.49 63.84
CA ASN A 374 -5.98 0.16 64.72
C ASN A 374 -5.45 0.66 66.08
N SER A 375 -4.14 0.69 66.31
CA SER A 375 -3.59 1.16 67.59
C SER A 375 -3.74 2.68 67.77
N CYS A 376 -3.90 3.43 66.67
CA CYS A 376 -4.01 4.89 66.60
C CYS A 376 -3.00 5.67 67.48
N LYS A 377 -1.86 5.05 67.83
CA LYS A 377 -0.86 5.62 68.75
C LYS A 377 -0.12 6.83 68.15
N TYR A 378 -0.26 7.06 66.85
CA TYR A 378 0.29 8.22 66.13
C TYR A 378 -0.80 9.16 65.60
N SER A 379 -2.04 9.06 66.11
CA SER A 379 -3.10 9.98 65.72
C SER A 379 -2.98 11.30 66.49
N SER A 380 -2.16 12.21 65.97
CA SER A 380 -2.22 13.63 66.32
C SER A 380 -1.74 14.47 65.15
N GLY A 381 -2.70 15.01 64.41
CA GLY A 381 -2.45 16.04 63.41
C GLY A 381 -3.42 15.95 62.25
N GLY A 382 -4.61 16.57 62.40
CA GLY A 382 -5.35 17.00 61.23
C GLY A 382 -4.44 17.89 60.39
N GLY A 383 -4.26 17.50 59.12
CA GLY A 383 -3.51 18.23 58.12
C GLY A 383 -4.12 17.92 56.77
N ASP A 384 -4.88 18.90 56.28
CA ASP A 384 -5.50 19.05 54.97
C ASP A 384 -5.20 18.00 53.88
N SER A 385 -6.29 17.61 53.22
CA SER A 385 -6.31 17.17 51.84
C SER A 385 -5.66 18.23 50.94
N ASN A 386 -4.35 18.15 50.79
CA ASN A 386 -3.64 18.61 49.61
C ASN A 386 -2.27 17.95 49.63
N SER A 387 -2.13 16.84 48.90
CA SER A 387 -0.84 16.37 48.44
C SER A 387 -0.31 17.35 47.39
N LYS A 388 0.00 18.59 47.78
CA LYS A 388 1.18 19.24 47.22
C LYS A 388 2.34 18.49 47.83
N ALA A 389 2.86 17.54 47.06
CA ALA A 389 4.12 16.89 47.34
C ALA A 389 5.11 17.98 47.79
N SER A 390 5.51 17.93 49.06
CA SER A 390 6.70 18.64 49.52
C SER A 390 7.84 17.90 48.85
N THR A 391 8.07 18.26 47.59
CA THR A 391 9.23 17.83 46.85
C THR A 391 10.41 18.35 47.64
N SER A 392 11.04 17.43 48.38
CA SER A 392 12.39 17.61 48.87
C SER A 392 13.18 18.31 47.75
N LEU A 393 13.76 19.47 48.04
CA LEU A 393 14.50 20.27 47.06
C LEU A 393 15.51 19.38 46.32
N THR A 394 16.03 18.35 47.00
CA THR A 394 16.89 17.30 46.46
C THR A 394 16.19 16.41 45.41
N LEU A 395 14.92 16.02 45.62
CA LEU A 395 14.14 15.18 44.69
C LEU A 395 13.70 15.95 43.44
N VAL A 396 13.37 17.25 43.55
CA VAL A 396 13.10 18.11 42.39
C VAL A 396 14.36 18.44 41.61
N ILE A 397 15.49 18.65 42.30
CA ILE A 397 16.79 18.79 41.62
C ILE A 397 17.15 17.47 40.92
N VAL A 398 16.96 16.30 41.54
CA VAL A 398 17.27 15.01 40.90
C VAL A 398 16.34 14.74 39.72
N LEU A 399 15.02 14.94 39.86
CA LEU A 399 14.07 14.72 38.76
C LEU A 399 14.25 15.73 37.63
N SER A 400 14.59 16.99 37.92
CA SER A 400 14.92 17.97 36.87
C SER A 400 16.22 17.65 36.16
N VAL A 401 17.25 17.18 36.88
CA VAL A 401 18.51 16.72 36.27
C VAL A 401 18.29 15.47 35.44
N VAL A 402 17.50 14.50 35.91
CA VAL A 402 17.17 13.28 35.15
C VAL A 402 16.33 13.62 33.91
N SER A 403 15.30 14.45 34.03
CA SER A 403 14.52 14.91 32.87
C SER A 403 15.36 15.70 31.89
N PHE A 404 16.26 16.57 32.35
CA PHE A 404 17.19 17.29 31.47
C PHE A 404 18.15 16.33 30.77
N LEU A 405 18.68 15.32 31.46
CA LEU A 405 19.52 14.29 30.86
C LEU A 405 18.73 13.46 29.83
N VAL A 406 17.48 13.08 30.11
CA VAL A 406 16.61 12.37 29.16
C VAL A 406 16.31 13.23 27.94
N ILE A 407 16.01 14.52 28.11
CA ILE A 407 15.76 15.46 27.00
C ILE A 407 17.03 15.63 26.15
N VAL A 408 18.20 15.73 26.77
CA VAL A 408 19.49 15.80 26.05
C VAL A 408 19.77 14.50 25.32
N LEU A 409 19.46 13.34 25.90
CA LEU A 409 19.67 12.03 25.31
C LEU A 409 18.70 11.77 24.15
N CYS A 410 17.42 12.12 24.32
CA CYS A 410 16.42 12.12 23.24
C CYS A 410 16.80 13.12 22.14
N GLY A 411 17.24 14.33 22.48
CA GLY A 411 17.74 15.31 21.52
C GLY A 411 18.97 14.82 20.77
N PHE A 412 19.87 14.10 21.44
CA PHE A 412 21.03 13.46 20.82
C PHE A 412 20.62 12.30 19.91
N ILE A 413 19.63 11.49 20.31
CA ILE A 413 19.07 10.42 19.47
C ILE A 413 18.39 11.02 18.25
N VAL A 414 17.53 12.04 18.41
CA VAL A 414 16.88 12.75 17.30
C VAL A 414 17.92 13.41 16.41
N TYR A 415 18.97 14.03 16.96
CA TYR A 415 20.08 14.56 16.18
C TYR A 415 20.85 13.47 15.42
N ARG A 416 21.07 12.30 16.04
CA ARG A 416 21.68 11.12 15.39
C ARG A 416 20.78 10.54 14.29
N LEU A 417 19.47 10.52 14.50
CA LEU A 417 18.50 10.07 13.52
C LEU A 417 18.38 11.07 12.37
N TRP A 418 18.37 12.37 12.67
CA TRP A 418 18.35 13.45 11.70
C TRP A 418 19.65 13.52 10.87
N THR A 419 20.81 13.33 11.50
CA THR A 419 22.10 13.24 10.78
C THR A 419 22.21 11.97 9.94
N LYS A 420 21.63 10.84 10.40
CA LYS A 420 21.47 9.65 9.55
C LYS A 420 20.49 9.89 8.41
N GLN A 421 19.37 10.57 8.65
CA GLN A 421 18.40 10.94 7.62
C GLN A 421 19.05 11.84 6.57
N GLN A 422 19.83 12.86 6.96
CA GLN A 422 20.56 13.68 6.01
C GLN A 422 21.62 12.92 5.22
N ALA A 423 22.28 11.91 5.82
CA ALA A 423 23.19 11.04 5.10
C ALA A 423 22.46 10.12 4.09
N VAL A 424 21.23 9.70 4.40
CA VAL A 424 20.36 8.97 3.49
C VAL A 424 19.84 9.88 2.37
N ASP A 425 19.42 11.11 2.68
CA ASP A 425 18.97 12.10 1.71
C ASP A 425 20.09 12.53 0.76
N GLN A 426 21.33 12.64 1.25
CA GLN A 426 22.50 12.88 0.39
C GLN A 426 22.84 11.68 -0.48
N ARG A 427 22.66 10.45 0.00
CA ARG A 427 22.80 9.24 -0.83
C ARG A 427 21.73 9.20 -1.90
N PHE A 428 20.46 9.44 -1.55
CA PHE A 428 19.35 9.55 -2.50
C PHE A 428 19.59 10.67 -3.52
N THR A 429 20.00 11.86 -3.08
CA THR A 429 20.29 12.99 -3.97
C THR A 429 21.49 12.70 -4.88
N ASN A 430 22.53 12.02 -4.39
CA ASN A 430 23.69 11.63 -5.21
C ASN A 430 23.34 10.52 -6.20
N ILE A 431 22.49 9.57 -5.81
CA ILE A 431 21.92 8.55 -6.71
C ILE A 431 21.06 9.25 -7.78
N MET A 432 20.14 10.13 -7.39
CA MET A 432 19.30 10.91 -8.30
C MET A 432 20.11 11.81 -9.24
N LYS A 433 21.22 12.40 -8.78
CA LYS A 433 22.15 13.15 -9.64
C LYS A 433 22.92 12.26 -10.61
N GLN A 434 23.23 11.01 -10.25
CA GLN A 434 23.77 10.03 -11.20
C GLN A 434 22.73 9.64 -12.26
N TYR A 435 21.45 9.57 -11.92
CA TYR A 435 20.37 9.36 -12.89
C TYR A 435 20.11 10.59 -13.78
N GLN A 436 20.10 11.81 -13.23
CA GLN A 436 19.91 13.05 -14.00
C GLN A 436 21.05 13.36 -14.99
N LEU A 437 22.28 12.92 -14.72
CA LEU A 437 23.40 13.11 -15.66
C LEU A 437 23.39 12.12 -16.83
N MET A 438 22.49 11.13 -16.85
CA MET A 438 22.30 10.24 -18.01
C MET A 438 21.48 10.90 -19.14
N ASP A 439 20.69 11.93 -18.83
CA ASP A 439 19.77 12.55 -19.79
C ASP A 439 20.41 13.70 -20.61
N GLN A 440 21.40 14.41 -20.04
CA GLN A 440 22.05 15.54 -20.72
C GLN A 440 23.14 15.17 -21.73
N ASN A 441 23.64 13.93 -21.74
CA ASN A 441 24.71 13.50 -22.66
C ASN A 441 24.22 12.69 -23.87
N GLY A 442 22.90 12.57 -24.07
CA GLY A 442 22.29 11.87 -25.21
C GLY A 442 22.08 12.71 -26.47
N GLY A 443 22.53 13.98 -26.49
CA GLY A 443 22.40 14.86 -27.65
C GLY A 443 23.41 14.54 -28.75
N ILE A 444 23.07 13.64 -29.67
CA ILE A 444 23.73 13.57 -30.97
C ILE A 444 23.12 14.68 -31.85
N GLU A 445 23.90 15.71 -32.17
CA GLU A 445 23.59 16.65 -33.25
C GLU A 445 23.52 15.90 -34.58
N THR A 446 22.32 15.52 -35.02
CA THR A 446 22.08 15.21 -36.43
C THR A 446 21.83 16.53 -37.17
N LYS A 447 22.87 17.01 -37.86
CA LYS A 447 22.72 18.01 -38.93
C LYS A 447 21.75 17.45 -39.98
N ALA A 448 20.60 18.11 -40.12
CA ALA A 448 19.68 17.89 -41.21
C ALA A 448 20.37 18.20 -42.56
N HIS A 449 20.46 17.20 -43.43
CA HIS A 449 20.54 17.43 -44.88
C HIS A 449 19.12 17.37 -45.40
N ALA A 450 18.65 18.50 -45.93
CA ALA A 450 17.39 18.58 -46.66
C ALA A 450 17.52 17.78 -47.96
N VAL A 451 16.61 16.83 -48.15
CA VAL A 451 16.30 16.26 -49.46
C VAL A 451 14.92 16.80 -49.80
N ALA A 452 14.84 17.56 -50.88
CA ALA A 452 13.59 18.04 -51.46
C ALA A 452 12.98 16.90 -52.28
N ASP A 453 11.69 16.64 -52.05
CA ASP A 453 10.86 15.79 -52.89
C ASP A 453 10.44 16.59 -54.14
N ASP A 454 10.84 16.10 -55.31
CA ASP A 454 10.23 16.44 -56.60
C ASP A 454 9.25 15.30 -56.96
N GLU A 455 7.96 15.61 -57.00
CA GLU A 455 6.94 14.85 -57.72
C GLU A 455 7.22 14.88 -59.23
N PRO A 456 6.80 13.84 -59.97
CA PRO A 456 6.30 14.06 -61.32
C PRO A 456 4.85 13.58 -61.46
N ASP A 457 4.06 14.49 -62.03
CA ASP A 457 2.77 14.26 -62.68
C ASP A 457 2.86 13.11 -63.71
N ASP A 458 1.91 12.16 -63.63
CA ASP A 458 1.07 11.69 -64.75
C ASP A 458 -0.09 10.81 -64.25
#